data_AF-A0A1W9YZS6-F1
#
_entry.id   AF-A0A1W9YZS6-F1
#
_cell.length_a   1.000
_cell.length_b   1.000
_cell.length_c   1.000
_cell.angle_alpha   90.00
_cell.angle_beta   90.00
_cell.angle_gamma   90.00
#
_symmetry.space_group_name_H-M   'P 1'
#
loop_
_entity.id
_entity.type
_entity.pdbx_description
1 polymer ?
#
loop_
_entity_poly.entity_id
_entity_poly.type
_entity_poly.pdbx_seq_one_letter_code
_entity_poly.pdbx_strand_id
1 'polypeptide(L)'
;MAVGDYLRIFRRFWWVVLLATLIGVAVGYASTFLSTTQYSSTTRLFVTTQSGTSVGDAYQNNLFSQERVFSYAGLATSDQVAARAIAQLKAPISVAELRSKITAVPMPQTVLLDITATDPDPAAAQRYANAVADQLVNVTAELETSRRGGEAAAAAVLVDDASYGTRVESMGLPIRLAAGAVGGLVLGVLLAIALGLSDTKIRRRERIEDVTGVPLLGTLVADGENRTGIVDIEAGGLPVERLRELRTNVQFARNAHGQHPRVIAVTSPSPQDGRSTTAADLAAAFAEAGHSVVLVDGDLVKPELPQLLGLDGAALKQAGTKGFSTLLAGQHDLSESLIEVPGSRVALLPAGPVPSVRRDLWGDQRTSRVLELLRGHFEYVIIDTPPLTKYADGTVPAALGDGALVLGRIGHTKASALRKGITVLQTAHATVLGVVATFEPGHRRELSADRKHSASAAGTSRAAAAPSDDDAAKADSPTSSSAKR
;
A
#
# COMPACT_ATOMS: atom_id res chain seq x y z
N MET A 1 -2.76 17.34 3.32
CA MET A 1 -3.73 16.23 3.16
C MET A 1 -5.06 16.70 3.71
N ALA A 2 -6.15 16.57 2.94
CA ALA A 2 -7.46 16.98 3.41
C ALA A 2 -8.05 15.93 4.36
N VAL A 3 -8.91 16.34 5.30
CA VAL A 3 -9.62 15.43 6.23
C VAL A 3 -10.35 14.28 5.50
N GLY A 4 -10.84 14.55 4.29
CA GLY A 4 -11.49 13.56 3.42
C GLY A 4 -10.57 12.47 2.84
N ASP A 5 -9.25 12.64 2.87
CA ASP A 5 -8.31 11.58 2.47
C ASP A 5 -8.13 10.55 3.61
N TYR A 6 -8.09 11.00 4.88
CA TYR A 6 -7.99 10.13 6.05
C TYR A 6 -9.24 9.24 6.23
N LEU A 7 -10.45 9.80 6.05
CA LEU A 7 -11.70 9.04 6.11
C LEU A 7 -11.78 7.91 5.08
N ARG A 8 -11.20 8.11 3.88
CA ARG A 8 -11.15 7.09 2.83
C ARG A 8 -10.15 5.99 3.12
N ILE A 9 -8.99 6.33 3.65
CA ILE A 9 -7.98 5.36 4.08
C ILE A 9 -8.58 4.48 5.20
N PHE A 10 -9.22 5.11 6.18
CA PHE A 10 -9.86 4.40 7.29
C PHE A 10 -10.96 3.44 6.81
N ARG A 11 -11.88 3.89 5.94
CA ARG A 11 -12.96 3.02 5.42
C ARG A 11 -12.45 1.82 4.63
N ARG A 12 -11.26 1.89 4.04
CA ARG A 12 -10.67 0.79 3.25
C ARG A 12 -9.85 -0.18 4.10
N PHE A 13 -9.16 0.32 5.12
CA PHE A 13 -8.19 -0.45 5.91
C PHE A 13 -8.62 -0.66 7.37
N TRP A 14 -9.89 -0.41 7.72
CA TRP A 14 -10.42 -0.66 9.08
C TRP A 14 -10.19 -2.11 9.55
N TRP A 15 -10.24 -3.08 8.63
CA TRP A 15 -9.97 -4.50 8.91
C TRP A 15 -8.51 -4.75 9.31
N VAL A 16 -7.55 -3.96 8.82
CA VAL A 16 -6.13 -4.05 9.20
C VAL A 16 -5.96 -3.63 10.66
N VAL A 17 -6.62 -2.55 11.05
CA VAL A 17 -6.61 -2.06 12.44
C VAL A 17 -7.24 -3.09 13.38
N LEU A 18 -8.36 -3.67 12.99
CA LEU A 18 -9.05 -4.71 13.78
C LEU A 18 -8.16 -5.95 13.94
N LEU A 19 -7.56 -6.44 12.86
CA LEU A 19 -6.68 -7.62 12.89
C LEU A 19 -5.45 -7.39 13.78
N ALA A 20 -4.79 -6.22 13.65
CA ALA A 20 -3.64 -5.88 14.47
C ALA A 20 -4.00 -5.76 15.96
N THR A 21 -5.18 -5.21 16.27
CA THR A 21 -5.70 -5.13 17.64
C THR A 21 -5.97 -6.53 18.21
N LEU A 22 -6.57 -7.42 17.43
CA LEU A 22 -6.82 -8.81 17.84
C LEU A 22 -5.51 -9.56 18.12
N ILE A 23 -4.49 -9.38 17.28
CA ILE A 23 -3.16 -9.94 17.47
C ILE A 23 -2.52 -9.38 18.75
N GLY A 24 -2.63 -8.07 18.99
CA GLY A 24 -2.13 -7.44 20.21
C GLY A 24 -2.77 -8.01 21.48
N VAL A 25 -4.09 -8.24 21.47
CA VAL A 25 -4.82 -8.91 22.57
C VAL A 25 -4.33 -10.35 22.75
N ALA A 26 -4.12 -11.10 21.67
CA ALA A 26 -3.62 -12.47 21.74
C ALA A 26 -2.20 -12.54 22.33
N VAL A 27 -1.32 -11.59 21.98
CA VAL A 27 0.02 -11.45 22.58
C VAL A 27 -0.08 -11.10 24.07
N GLY A 28 -0.97 -10.16 24.42
CA GLY A 28 -1.25 -9.80 25.81
C GLY A 28 -1.73 -11.01 26.63
N TYR A 29 -2.59 -11.85 26.06
CA TYR A 29 -3.04 -13.10 26.68
C TYR A 29 -1.90 -14.12 26.76
N ALA A 30 -1.13 -14.34 25.70
CA ALA A 30 0.00 -15.27 25.73
C ALA A 30 1.03 -14.92 26.81
N SER A 31 1.22 -13.63 27.09
CA SER A 31 2.13 -13.16 28.15
C SER A 31 1.79 -13.67 29.55
N THR A 32 0.53 -14.07 29.82
CA THR A 32 0.14 -14.63 31.13
C THR A 32 0.77 -15.97 31.40
N PHE A 33 1.02 -16.77 30.36
CA PHE A 33 1.66 -18.08 30.50
C PHE A 33 3.17 -17.99 30.73
N LEU A 34 3.80 -16.84 30.42
CA LEU A 34 5.23 -16.63 30.59
C LEU A 34 5.59 -15.97 31.94
N SER A 35 4.60 -15.51 32.71
CA SER A 35 4.86 -14.87 34.00
C SER A 35 4.92 -15.87 35.13
N THR A 36 6.04 -15.91 35.85
CA THR A 36 6.17 -16.71 37.08
C THR A 36 5.32 -16.11 38.19
N THR A 37 4.55 -16.95 38.88
CA THR A 37 3.83 -16.53 40.08
C THR A 37 4.84 -16.27 41.20
N GLN A 38 4.68 -15.17 41.92
CA GLN A 38 5.48 -14.83 43.09
C GLN A 38 4.60 -14.87 44.34
N TYR A 39 5.16 -15.39 45.44
CA TYR A 39 4.52 -15.45 46.74
C TYR A 39 5.28 -14.57 47.71
N SER A 40 4.55 -13.79 48.51
CA SER A 40 5.10 -12.98 49.58
C SER A 40 4.77 -13.59 50.93
N SER A 41 5.75 -13.65 51.82
CA SER A 41 5.56 -14.07 53.22
C SER A 41 6.04 -12.96 54.14
N THR A 42 5.22 -12.57 55.11
CA THR A 42 5.51 -11.43 56.00
C THR A 42 5.56 -11.88 57.44
N THR A 43 6.61 -11.47 58.16
CA THR A 43 6.77 -11.60 59.62
C THR A 43 6.81 -10.22 60.26
N ARG A 44 6.36 -10.13 61.52
CA ARG A 44 6.20 -8.87 62.24
C ARG A 44 7.03 -8.85 63.51
N LEU A 45 7.79 -7.78 63.71
CA LEU A 45 8.54 -7.51 64.93
C LEU A 45 7.99 -6.28 65.66
N PHE A 46 8.13 -6.28 66.98
CA PHE A 46 7.84 -5.15 67.86
C PHE A 46 9.14 -4.67 68.52
N VAL A 47 9.40 -3.37 68.43
CA VAL A 47 10.61 -2.77 69.00
C VAL A 47 10.32 -2.21 70.38
N THR A 48 10.96 -2.81 71.39
CA THR A 48 10.88 -2.40 72.80
C THR A 48 12.12 -1.64 73.24
N THR A 49 11.97 -0.79 74.25
CA THR A 49 13.05 -0.04 74.91
C THR A 49 12.92 -0.23 76.42
N GLN A 50 13.98 0.04 77.18
CA GLN A 50 13.97 -0.19 78.63
C GLN A 50 12.85 0.59 79.34
N SER A 51 12.17 -0.07 80.29
CA SER A 51 11.06 0.50 81.03
C SER A 51 11.53 1.57 82.03
N GLY A 52 11.12 2.83 81.83
CA GLY A 52 11.22 3.88 82.84
C GLY A 52 10.09 3.78 83.87
N THR A 53 10.29 4.33 85.07
CA THR A 53 9.28 4.29 86.16
C THR A 53 8.31 5.48 86.15
N SER A 54 8.49 6.45 85.25
CA SER A 54 7.64 7.64 85.13
C SER A 54 6.88 7.72 83.79
N VAL A 55 5.74 8.42 83.79
CA VAL A 55 4.93 8.66 82.57
C VAL A 55 5.68 9.53 81.54
N GLY A 56 6.58 10.41 81.99
CA GLY A 56 7.43 11.20 81.09
C GLY A 56 8.44 10.34 80.33
N ASP A 57 9.02 9.35 81.01
CA ASP A 57 9.94 8.39 80.39
C ASP A 57 9.20 7.51 79.36
N ALA A 58 7.96 7.12 79.64
CA ALA A 58 7.17 6.31 78.71
C ALA A 58 6.93 7.01 77.35
N TYR A 59 6.68 8.32 77.35
CA TYR A 59 6.50 9.08 76.11
C TYR A 59 7.82 9.22 75.33
N GLN A 60 8.93 9.52 76.02
CA GLN A 60 10.26 9.62 75.40
C GLN A 60 10.74 8.27 74.86
N ASN A 61 10.47 7.18 75.58
CA ASN A 61 10.79 5.81 75.17
C ASN A 61 10.02 5.39 73.92
N ASN A 62 8.76 5.79 73.79
CA ASN A 62 7.99 5.51 72.58
C ASN A 62 8.54 6.25 71.35
N LEU A 63 8.95 7.51 71.49
CA LEU A 63 9.62 8.25 70.41
C LEU A 63 10.98 7.63 70.06
N PHE A 64 11.76 7.22 71.06
CA PHE A 64 13.02 6.52 70.85
C PHE A 64 12.83 5.19 70.10
N SER A 65 11.84 4.38 70.50
CA SER A 65 11.49 3.13 69.80
C SER A 65 11.11 3.40 68.33
N GLN A 66 10.32 4.43 68.04
CA GLN A 66 9.93 4.78 66.66
C GLN A 66 11.16 5.09 65.78
N GLU A 67 12.13 5.86 66.28
CA GLU A 67 13.38 6.16 65.56
C GLU A 67 14.27 4.91 65.38
N ARG A 68 14.27 3.99 66.36
CA ARG A 68 14.98 2.71 66.25
C ARG A 68 14.37 1.80 65.19
N VAL A 69 13.05 1.76 65.06
CA VAL A 69 12.36 0.88 64.08
C VAL A 69 12.82 1.17 62.64
N PHE A 70 12.99 2.45 62.27
CA PHE A 70 13.54 2.81 60.95
C PHE A 70 14.99 2.33 60.76
N SER A 71 15.82 2.43 61.81
CA SER A 71 17.20 1.95 61.78
C SER A 71 17.24 0.43 61.65
N TYR A 72 16.36 -0.29 62.34
CA TYR A 72 16.24 -1.75 62.26
C TYR A 72 15.72 -2.23 60.93
N ALA A 73 14.80 -1.50 60.29
CA ALA A 73 14.37 -1.78 58.91
C ALA A 73 15.56 -1.71 57.93
N GLY A 74 16.44 -0.73 58.09
CA GLY A 74 17.70 -0.64 57.33
C GLY A 74 18.64 -1.84 57.59
N LEU A 75 18.76 -2.27 58.85
CA LEU A 75 19.58 -3.43 59.22
C LEU A 75 19.01 -4.75 58.69
N ALA A 76 17.69 -4.91 58.64
CA ALA A 76 17.02 -6.11 58.13
C ALA A 76 17.38 -6.42 56.67
N THR A 77 17.71 -5.39 55.88
CA THR A 77 18.11 -5.51 54.46
C THR A 77 19.63 -5.43 54.25
N SER A 78 20.41 -5.48 55.35
CA SER A 78 21.88 -5.40 55.32
C SER A 78 22.54 -6.71 54.90
N ASP A 79 23.78 -6.62 54.42
CA ASP A 79 24.59 -7.79 54.06
C ASP A 79 24.87 -8.70 55.28
N GLN A 80 25.01 -8.11 56.47
CA GLN A 80 25.30 -8.86 57.69
C GLN A 80 24.13 -9.77 58.10
N VAL A 81 22.90 -9.23 58.09
CA VAL A 81 21.69 -10.02 58.41
C VAL A 81 21.44 -11.06 57.32
N ALA A 82 21.55 -10.68 56.04
CA ALA A 82 21.35 -11.61 54.93
C ALA A 82 22.39 -12.74 54.90
N ALA A 83 23.67 -12.46 55.16
CA ALA A 83 24.71 -13.49 55.22
C ALA A 83 24.50 -14.48 56.36
N ARG A 84 24.12 -13.99 57.55
CA ARG A 84 23.80 -14.86 58.69
C ARG A 84 22.53 -15.69 58.44
N ALA A 85 21.51 -15.12 57.79
CA ALA A 85 20.27 -15.83 57.47
C ALA A 85 20.51 -16.96 56.45
N ILE A 86 21.34 -16.72 55.43
CA ILE A 86 21.74 -17.77 54.47
C ILE A 86 22.54 -18.87 55.18
N ALA A 87 23.45 -18.50 56.08
CA ALA A 87 24.23 -19.47 56.85
C ALA A 87 23.34 -20.35 57.76
N GLN A 88 22.33 -19.77 58.40
CA GLN A 88 21.33 -20.50 59.20
C GLN A 88 20.53 -21.48 58.34
N LEU A 89 20.03 -21.03 57.19
CA LEU A 89 19.19 -21.84 56.31
C LEU A 89 19.95 -22.84 55.44
N LYS A 90 21.28 -22.69 55.33
CA LYS A 90 22.12 -23.38 54.33
C LYS A 90 21.54 -23.26 52.92
N ALA A 91 20.98 -22.08 52.61
CA ALA A 91 20.25 -21.86 51.38
C ALA A 91 21.22 -21.78 50.17
N PRO A 92 20.84 -22.33 48.99
CA PRO A 92 21.69 -22.35 47.81
C PRO A 92 21.69 -21.02 47.03
N ILE A 93 21.48 -19.89 47.70
CA ILE A 93 21.37 -18.55 47.09
C ILE A 93 22.46 -17.62 47.61
N SER A 94 22.78 -16.58 46.84
CA SER A 94 23.76 -15.57 47.25
C SER A 94 23.17 -14.53 48.22
N VAL A 95 24.03 -13.82 48.95
CA VAL A 95 23.62 -12.70 49.84
C VAL A 95 22.89 -11.62 49.06
N ALA A 96 23.38 -11.26 47.87
CA ALA A 96 22.76 -10.25 47.01
C ALA A 96 21.37 -10.71 46.50
N GLU A 97 21.22 -11.99 46.18
CA GLU A 97 19.95 -12.55 45.75
C GLU A 97 18.92 -12.52 46.89
N LEU A 98 19.29 -12.93 48.11
CA LEU A 98 18.38 -12.84 49.27
C LEU A 98 17.97 -11.39 49.53
N ARG A 99 18.91 -10.43 49.49
CA ARG A 99 18.58 -9.00 49.69
C ARG A 99 17.58 -8.49 48.67
N SER A 100 17.68 -8.91 47.41
CA SER A 100 16.72 -8.53 46.36
C SER A 100 15.31 -9.07 46.60
N LYS A 101 15.17 -10.12 47.42
CA LYS A 101 13.90 -10.78 47.76
C LYS A 101 13.28 -10.25 49.06
N ILE A 102 14.00 -9.45 49.84
CA ILE A 102 13.59 -8.99 51.17
C ILE A 102 13.27 -7.51 51.15
N THR A 103 12.12 -7.15 51.72
CA THR A 103 11.73 -5.76 52.00
C THR A 103 11.38 -5.65 53.48
N ALA A 104 11.87 -4.62 54.16
CA ALA A 104 11.53 -4.34 55.55
C ALA A 104 10.90 -2.95 55.63
N VAL A 105 9.63 -2.89 56.03
CA VAL A 105 8.84 -1.65 56.05
C VAL A 105 8.37 -1.36 57.48
N PRO A 106 8.81 -0.24 58.09
CA PRO A 106 8.30 0.20 59.37
C PRO A 106 6.86 0.73 59.20
N MET A 107 5.96 0.36 60.12
CA MET A 107 4.58 0.82 60.08
C MET A 107 4.47 2.25 60.64
N PRO A 108 3.89 3.22 59.89
CA PRO A 108 3.83 4.63 60.30
C PRO A 108 3.18 4.82 61.68
N GLN A 109 3.79 5.65 62.53
CA GLN A 109 3.32 5.98 63.89
C GLN A 109 3.20 4.75 64.82
N THR A 110 3.92 3.67 64.54
CA THR A 110 3.98 2.48 65.39
C THR A 110 5.42 2.05 65.62
N VAL A 111 5.63 1.10 66.53
CA VAL A 111 6.91 0.43 66.75
C VAL A 111 6.96 -0.96 66.11
N LEU A 112 6.09 -1.19 65.12
CA LEU A 112 6.00 -2.43 64.37
C LEU A 112 6.85 -2.36 63.09
N LEU A 113 7.54 -3.46 62.80
CA LEU A 113 8.34 -3.66 61.60
C LEU A 113 7.86 -4.92 60.88
N ASP A 114 7.38 -4.76 59.65
CA ASP A 114 7.03 -5.88 58.79
C ASP A 114 8.23 -6.21 57.89
N ILE A 115 8.66 -7.47 57.91
CA ILE A 115 9.69 -8.02 57.02
C ILE A 115 9.01 -8.98 56.05
N THR A 116 9.06 -8.65 54.76
CA THR A 116 8.45 -9.42 53.68
C THR A 116 9.52 -10.04 52.79
N ALA A 117 9.42 -11.35 52.59
CA ALA A 117 10.23 -12.08 51.61
C ALA A 117 9.37 -12.50 50.41
N THR A 118 9.91 -12.35 49.19
CA THR A 118 9.22 -12.73 47.94
C THR A 118 9.97 -13.81 47.19
N ASP A 119 9.31 -14.92 46.87
CA ASP A 119 9.90 -16.04 46.11
C ASP A 119 8.82 -16.80 45.30
N PRO A 120 9.17 -17.44 44.15
CA PRO A 120 8.27 -18.35 43.45
C PRO A 120 7.83 -19.57 44.27
N ASP A 121 8.63 -20.01 45.25
CA ASP A 121 8.26 -21.05 46.20
C ASP A 121 7.72 -20.43 47.51
N PRO A 122 6.43 -20.65 47.86
CA PRO A 122 5.85 -20.10 49.10
C PRO A 122 6.56 -20.59 50.36
N ALA A 123 7.14 -21.81 50.36
CA ALA A 123 7.89 -22.34 51.49
C ALA A 123 9.29 -21.71 51.60
N ALA A 124 9.92 -21.35 50.47
CA ALA A 124 11.17 -20.60 50.48
C ALA A 124 10.95 -19.17 51.00
N ALA A 125 9.92 -18.47 50.52
CA ALA A 125 9.55 -17.13 51.00
C ALA A 125 9.36 -17.10 52.53
N GLN A 126 8.62 -18.07 53.09
CA GLN A 126 8.42 -18.16 54.53
C GLN A 126 9.72 -18.37 55.31
N ARG A 127 10.57 -19.30 54.85
CA ARG A 127 11.86 -19.57 55.50
C ARG A 127 12.78 -18.36 55.46
N TYR A 128 12.81 -17.63 54.35
CA TYR A 128 13.63 -16.42 54.21
C TYR A 128 13.15 -15.30 55.14
N ALA A 129 11.84 -15.04 55.21
CA ALA A 129 11.29 -14.02 56.12
C ALA A 129 11.62 -14.35 57.59
N ASN A 130 11.38 -15.59 58.02
CA ASN A 130 11.69 -16.03 59.39
C ASN A 130 13.18 -15.93 59.72
N ALA A 131 14.06 -16.44 58.85
CA ALA A 131 15.49 -16.42 59.12
C ALA A 131 16.05 -14.98 59.15
N VAL A 132 15.52 -14.08 58.34
CA VAL A 132 15.91 -12.66 58.39
C VAL A 132 15.43 -12.00 59.68
N ALA A 133 14.21 -12.30 60.14
CA ALA A 133 13.72 -11.81 61.42
C ALA A 133 14.54 -12.34 62.60
N ASP A 134 14.82 -13.65 62.66
CA ASP A 134 15.67 -14.27 63.68
C ASP A 134 17.04 -13.59 63.75
N GLN A 135 17.68 -13.39 62.59
CA GLN A 135 19.00 -12.78 62.54
C GLN A 135 18.98 -11.28 62.83
N LEU A 136 17.90 -10.58 62.52
CA LEU A 136 17.72 -9.20 62.93
C LEU A 136 17.62 -9.09 64.46
N VAL A 137 16.87 -9.98 65.11
CA VAL A 137 16.78 -10.04 66.59
C VAL A 137 18.17 -10.27 67.21
N ASN A 138 18.94 -11.21 66.68
CA ASN A 138 20.29 -11.49 67.18
C ASN A 138 21.26 -10.31 66.97
N VAL A 139 21.26 -9.70 65.77
CA VAL A 139 22.14 -8.58 65.47
C VAL A 139 21.76 -7.33 66.27
N THR A 140 20.47 -7.06 66.45
CA THR A 140 20.02 -5.92 67.28
C THR A 140 20.38 -6.13 68.75
N ALA A 141 20.22 -7.34 69.29
CA ALA A 141 20.66 -7.66 70.65
C ALA A 141 22.18 -7.48 70.83
N GLU A 142 23.00 -7.89 69.87
CA GLU A 142 24.46 -7.66 69.87
C GLU A 142 24.82 -6.16 69.82
N LEU A 143 24.09 -5.37 69.02
CA LEU A 143 24.37 -3.95 68.82
C LEU A 143 23.94 -3.08 70.01
N GLU A 144 22.81 -3.40 70.64
CA GLU A 144 22.23 -2.63 71.75
C GLU A 144 22.77 -3.05 73.11
N THR A 145 23.52 -4.16 73.20
CA THR A 145 24.24 -4.58 74.41
C THR A 145 25.60 -3.88 74.48
N SER A 146 25.85 -3.13 75.55
CA SER A 146 27.13 -2.46 75.75
C SER A 146 28.31 -3.45 75.84
N ARG A 147 29.47 -3.09 75.27
CA ARG A 147 30.71 -3.92 75.33
C ARG A 147 31.19 -4.23 76.76
N ARG A 148 30.71 -3.49 77.77
CA ARG A 148 31.03 -3.71 79.18
C ARG A 148 30.03 -4.64 79.89
N GLY A 149 29.06 -5.21 79.17
CA GLY A 149 27.93 -5.96 79.72
C GLY A 149 26.82 -5.06 80.25
N GLY A 150 25.58 -5.56 80.25
CA GLY A 150 24.38 -4.85 80.69
C GLY A 150 23.11 -5.32 79.96
N GLU A 151 21.96 -4.78 80.34
CA GLU A 151 20.70 -4.98 79.59
C GLU A 151 20.72 -4.17 78.29
N ALA A 152 20.15 -4.73 77.21
CA ALA A 152 20.05 -4.05 75.93
C ALA A 152 19.20 -2.77 76.05
N ALA A 153 19.64 -1.67 75.44
CA ALA A 153 18.90 -0.39 75.48
C ALA A 153 17.57 -0.46 74.70
N ALA A 154 17.54 -1.30 73.66
CA ALA A 154 16.35 -1.64 72.88
C ALA A 154 16.44 -3.09 72.41
N ALA A 155 15.28 -3.71 72.16
CA ALA A 155 15.21 -5.07 71.62
C ALA A 155 14.14 -5.14 70.52
N ALA A 156 14.42 -5.93 69.47
CA ALA A 156 13.39 -6.37 68.55
C ALA A 156 12.83 -7.71 69.05
N VAL A 157 11.52 -7.81 69.20
CA VAL A 157 10.83 -9.03 69.63
C VAL A 157 9.92 -9.50 68.52
N LEU A 158 9.98 -10.79 68.21
CA LEU A 158 9.09 -11.41 67.23
C LEU A 158 7.65 -11.41 67.76
N VAL A 159 6.72 -10.87 66.98
CA VAL A 159 5.29 -10.81 67.30
C VAL A 159 4.56 -11.93 66.58
N ASP A 160 4.72 -11.97 65.25
CA ASP A 160 4.08 -12.95 64.38
C ASP A 160 5.15 -13.63 63.50
N ASP A 161 5.16 -14.96 63.50
CA ASP A 161 5.93 -15.76 62.54
C ASP A 161 5.47 -15.47 61.09
N ALA A 162 6.36 -15.72 60.13
CA ALA A 162 6.06 -15.46 58.73
C ALA A 162 4.85 -16.26 58.23
N SER A 163 3.87 -15.57 57.64
CA SER A 163 2.65 -16.18 57.10
C SER A 163 2.93 -17.14 55.94
N TYR A 164 2.14 -18.20 55.78
CA TYR A 164 2.25 -19.05 54.57
C TYR A 164 1.90 -18.22 53.32
N GLY A 165 2.79 -18.24 52.32
CA GLY A 165 2.89 -17.21 51.27
C GLY A 165 1.56 -16.80 50.63
N THR A 166 1.24 -15.51 50.68
CA THR A 166 0.12 -14.93 49.95
C THR A 166 0.57 -14.63 48.52
N ARG A 167 -0.29 -14.90 47.54
CA ARG A 167 0.02 -14.64 46.13
C ARG A 167 0.18 -13.15 45.91
N VAL A 168 1.34 -12.72 45.41
CA VAL A 168 1.52 -11.34 44.93
C VAL A 168 0.81 -11.25 43.58
N GLU A 169 -0.25 -10.45 43.50
CA GLU A 169 -0.90 -10.17 42.22
C GLU A 169 0.06 -9.37 41.33
N SER A 170 0.77 -10.07 40.44
CA SER A 170 1.38 -9.42 39.28
C SER A 170 0.29 -8.73 38.45
N MET A 171 0.69 -7.75 37.64
CA MET A 171 -0.20 -7.01 36.72
C MET A 171 -1.36 -7.88 36.20
N GLY A 172 -2.58 -7.56 36.64
CA GLY A 172 -3.75 -8.38 36.39
C GLY A 172 -4.01 -8.59 34.91
N LEU A 173 -4.69 -9.71 34.59
CA LEU A 173 -5.17 -10.02 33.24
C LEU A 173 -5.76 -8.82 32.48
N PRO A 174 -6.65 -7.97 33.07
CA PRO A 174 -7.23 -6.85 32.33
C PRO A 174 -6.19 -5.83 31.86
N ILE A 175 -5.14 -5.57 32.65
CA ILE A 175 -4.11 -4.59 32.31
C ILE A 175 -3.26 -5.11 31.13
N ARG A 176 -2.94 -6.41 31.11
CA ARG A 176 -2.18 -7.03 30.03
C ARG A 176 -2.95 -7.06 28.72
N LEU A 177 -4.24 -7.40 28.78
CA LEU A 177 -5.12 -7.36 27.62
C LEU A 177 -5.28 -5.92 27.09
N ALA A 178 -5.42 -4.94 27.99
CA ALA A 178 -5.49 -3.53 27.63
C ALA A 178 -4.20 -3.04 26.97
N ALA A 179 -3.03 -3.36 27.54
CA ALA A 179 -1.73 -3.01 26.96
C ALA A 179 -1.54 -3.63 25.57
N GLY A 180 -1.92 -4.91 25.41
CA GLY A 180 -1.90 -5.61 24.12
C GLY A 180 -2.84 -4.97 23.09
N ALA A 181 -4.08 -4.64 23.48
CA ALA A 181 -5.05 -3.97 22.62
C ALA A 181 -4.57 -2.59 22.16
N VAL A 182 -4.03 -1.78 23.07
CA VAL A 182 -3.50 -0.45 22.75
C VAL A 182 -2.31 -0.56 21.80
N GLY A 183 -1.37 -1.48 22.06
CA GLY A 183 -0.23 -1.71 21.17
C GLY A 183 -0.66 -2.17 19.77
N GLY A 184 -1.60 -3.11 19.69
CA GLY A 184 -2.17 -3.59 18.43
C GLY A 184 -2.93 -2.51 17.65
N LEU A 185 -3.68 -1.66 18.35
CA LEU A 185 -4.40 -0.53 17.74
C LEU A 185 -3.42 0.47 17.12
N VAL A 186 -2.40 0.90 17.86
CA VAL A 186 -1.40 1.87 17.39
C VAL A 186 -0.68 1.33 16.15
N LEU A 187 -0.21 0.08 16.20
CA LEU A 187 0.47 -0.55 15.08
C LEU A 187 -0.47 -0.70 13.87
N GLY A 188 -1.73 -1.08 14.12
CA GLY A 188 -2.76 -1.21 13.08
C GLY A 188 -3.04 0.11 12.38
N VAL A 189 -3.14 1.23 13.12
CA VAL A 189 -3.34 2.57 12.56
C VAL A 189 -2.13 2.97 11.70
N LEU A 190 -0.90 2.77 12.20
CA LEU A 190 0.32 3.07 11.44
C LEU A 190 0.38 2.28 10.12
N LEU A 191 0.06 0.99 10.16
CA LEU A 191 0.04 0.14 8.98
C LEU A 191 -1.07 0.54 7.99
N ALA A 192 -2.26 0.89 8.48
CA ALA A 192 -3.36 1.38 7.66
C ALA A 192 -3.00 2.68 6.93
N ILE A 193 -2.30 3.61 7.60
CA ILE A 193 -1.79 4.84 6.99
C ILE A 193 -0.75 4.51 5.92
N ALA A 194 0.25 3.66 6.23
CA ALA A 194 1.30 3.28 5.27
C ALA A 194 0.73 2.62 4.00
N LEU A 195 -0.24 1.71 4.16
CA LEU A 195 -0.94 1.08 3.04
C LEU A 195 -1.83 2.08 2.28
N GLY A 196 -2.45 3.03 3.00
CA GLY A 196 -3.25 4.12 2.43
C GLY A 196 -2.46 5.08 1.56
N LEU A 197 -1.25 5.43 1.97
CA LEU A 197 -0.33 6.28 1.20
C LEU A 197 0.18 5.57 -0.07
N SER A 198 0.16 4.24 -0.10
CA SER A 198 0.67 3.42 -1.22
C SER A 198 -0.34 3.26 -2.37
N ASP A 199 -1.63 3.55 -2.16
CA ASP A 199 -2.68 3.39 -3.18
C ASP A 199 -3.27 4.73 -3.63
N THR A 200 -2.53 5.42 -4.50
CA THR A 200 -2.97 6.65 -5.17
C THR A 200 -3.25 6.39 -6.65
N LYS A 201 -4.06 5.39 -6.98
CA LYS A 201 -4.57 5.22 -8.35
C LYS A 201 -5.47 6.41 -8.74
N ILE A 202 -5.43 6.80 -10.01
CA ILE A 202 -6.31 7.82 -10.58
C ILE A 202 -7.72 7.25 -10.63
N ARG A 203 -8.68 7.89 -9.95
CA ARG A 203 -10.07 7.39 -9.85
C ARG A 203 -11.11 8.38 -10.33
N ARG A 204 -10.72 9.63 -10.58
CA ARG A 204 -11.60 10.73 -10.95
C ARG A 204 -10.86 11.69 -11.86
N ARG A 205 -11.57 12.18 -12.87
CA ARG A 205 -11.07 13.15 -13.87
C ARG A 205 -10.63 14.46 -13.23
N GLU A 206 -11.35 14.94 -12.21
CA GLU A 206 -11.07 16.23 -11.55
C GLU A 206 -9.71 16.25 -10.82
N ARG A 207 -9.15 15.06 -10.54
CA ARG A 207 -7.86 14.96 -9.85
C ARG A 207 -6.67 14.94 -10.82
N ILE A 208 -6.88 14.76 -12.13
CA ILE A 208 -5.77 14.57 -13.07
C ILE A 208 -4.99 15.88 -13.20
N GLU A 209 -5.68 16.98 -13.52
CA GLU A 209 -5.04 18.29 -13.68
C GLU A 209 -4.39 18.78 -12.37
N ASP A 210 -5.07 18.65 -11.24
CA ASP A 210 -4.53 18.98 -9.91
C ASP A 210 -3.23 18.22 -9.58
N VAL A 211 -3.12 16.99 -10.10
CA VAL A 211 -1.97 16.13 -9.83
C VAL A 211 -0.83 16.42 -10.78
N THR A 212 -1.12 16.65 -12.07
CA THR A 212 -0.09 16.72 -13.11
C THR A 212 0.31 18.14 -13.48
N GLY A 213 -0.54 19.14 -13.23
CA GLY A 213 -0.38 20.50 -13.74
C GLY A 213 -0.54 20.62 -15.26
N VAL A 214 -1.09 19.59 -15.91
CA VAL A 214 -1.25 19.47 -17.36
C VAL A 214 -2.75 19.32 -17.67
N PRO A 215 -3.28 19.99 -18.71
CA PRO A 215 -4.70 19.93 -19.05
C PRO A 215 -5.18 18.53 -19.40
N LEU A 216 -6.41 18.21 -19.02
CA LEU A 216 -7.12 17.01 -19.42
C LEU A 216 -7.82 17.26 -20.75
N LEU A 217 -7.32 16.65 -21.84
CA LEU A 217 -7.86 16.85 -23.19
C LEU A 217 -9.08 15.99 -23.50
N GLY A 218 -9.38 15.00 -22.66
CA GLY A 218 -10.57 14.18 -22.84
C GLY A 218 -10.61 12.96 -21.95
N THR A 219 -11.77 12.31 -21.94
CA THR A 219 -11.98 11.04 -21.24
C THR A 219 -12.58 10.02 -22.20
N LEU A 220 -11.95 8.86 -22.31
CA LEU A 220 -12.39 7.77 -23.17
C LEU A 220 -13.04 6.68 -22.31
N VAL A 221 -14.23 6.26 -22.72
CA VAL A 221 -15.03 5.25 -22.02
C VAL A 221 -14.37 3.88 -22.14
N ALA A 222 -14.54 3.04 -21.12
CA ALA A 222 -14.15 1.65 -21.21
C ALA A 222 -15.01 0.91 -22.23
N ASP A 223 -14.44 0.61 -23.39
CA ASP A 223 -14.94 -0.44 -24.25
C ASP A 223 -14.24 -1.77 -23.91
N GLY A 224 -14.94 -2.90 -24.10
CA GLY A 224 -14.54 -4.22 -23.60
C GLY A 224 -13.10 -4.63 -23.96
N GLU A 225 -12.47 -5.43 -23.08
CA GLU A 225 -11.03 -5.75 -23.09
C GLU A 225 -10.50 -6.50 -24.35
N ASN A 226 -11.34 -6.86 -25.32
CA ASN A 226 -10.96 -7.58 -26.54
C ASN A 226 -11.57 -6.94 -27.80
N ARG A 227 -11.32 -5.64 -28.03
CA ARG A 227 -11.67 -5.03 -29.32
C ARG A 227 -10.62 -5.35 -30.37
N THR A 228 -11.08 -5.87 -31.50
CA THR A 228 -10.37 -5.89 -32.77
C THR A 228 -11.04 -4.89 -33.70
N GLY A 229 -10.25 -4.10 -34.40
CA GLY A 229 -10.69 -3.03 -35.27
C GLY A 229 -10.74 -1.66 -34.58
N ILE A 230 -10.74 -0.63 -35.43
CA ILE A 230 -10.95 0.77 -35.06
C ILE A 230 -12.37 0.94 -34.50
N VAL A 231 -12.60 1.95 -33.65
CA VAL A 231 -13.96 2.39 -33.30
C VAL A 231 -14.82 2.57 -34.55
N ASP A 232 -15.99 1.91 -34.58
CA ASP A 232 -17.01 2.19 -35.58
C ASP A 232 -17.59 3.57 -35.27
N ILE A 233 -17.06 4.57 -35.97
CA ILE A 233 -17.43 5.97 -35.77
C ILE A 233 -18.86 6.24 -36.25
N GLU A 234 -19.38 5.43 -37.19
CA GLU A 234 -20.73 5.57 -37.74
C GLU A 234 -21.80 5.06 -36.76
N ALA A 235 -21.46 4.10 -35.90
CA ALA A 235 -22.36 3.59 -34.86
C ALA A 235 -22.78 4.66 -33.83
N GLY A 236 -22.03 5.75 -33.71
CA GLY A 236 -22.30 6.84 -32.77
C GLY A 236 -22.22 6.42 -31.30
N GLY A 237 -22.94 7.14 -30.44
CA GLY A 237 -22.97 6.89 -28.99
C GLY A 237 -21.85 7.55 -28.20
N LEU A 238 -21.87 7.35 -26.89
CA LEU A 238 -20.96 8.04 -25.96
C LEU A 238 -19.45 7.85 -26.27
N PRO A 239 -18.95 6.65 -26.62
CA PRO A 239 -17.53 6.48 -26.95
C PRO A 239 -17.09 7.31 -28.16
N VAL A 240 -17.93 7.38 -29.20
CA VAL A 240 -17.65 8.15 -30.42
C VAL A 240 -17.67 9.65 -30.14
N GLU A 241 -18.64 10.14 -29.37
CA GLU A 241 -18.72 11.55 -29.01
C GLU A 241 -17.50 12.00 -28.21
N ARG A 242 -17.06 11.18 -27.24
CA ARG A 242 -15.84 11.42 -26.46
C ARG A 242 -14.58 11.42 -27.32
N LEU A 243 -14.54 10.58 -28.33
CA LEU A 243 -13.42 10.54 -29.28
C LEU A 243 -13.40 11.79 -30.18
N ARG A 244 -14.56 12.27 -30.64
CA ARG A 244 -14.68 13.53 -31.40
C ARG A 244 -14.33 14.75 -30.56
N GLU A 245 -14.71 14.75 -29.28
CA GLU A 245 -14.29 15.76 -28.28
C GLU A 245 -12.75 15.76 -28.15
N LEU A 246 -12.14 14.58 -27.96
CA LEU A 246 -10.69 14.44 -27.88
C LEU A 246 -9.99 14.95 -29.14
N ARG A 247 -10.45 14.55 -30.34
CA ARG A 247 -9.90 15.04 -31.62
C ARG A 247 -9.92 16.56 -31.69
N THR A 248 -11.05 17.16 -31.36
CA THR A 248 -11.24 18.63 -31.39
C THR A 248 -10.28 19.32 -30.41
N ASN A 249 -10.18 18.81 -29.18
CA ASN A 249 -9.26 19.35 -28.18
C ASN A 249 -7.79 19.23 -28.59
N VAL A 250 -7.40 18.11 -29.22
CA VAL A 250 -6.06 17.91 -29.77
C VAL A 250 -5.79 18.87 -30.93
N GLN A 251 -6.75 19.06 -31.84
CA GLN A 251 -6.64 20.01 -32.95
C GLN A 251 -6.45 21.46 -32.45
N PHE A 252 -7.11 21.83 -31.36
CA PHE A 252 -6.99 23.15 -30.75
C PHE A 252 -5.86 23.28 -29.72
N ALA A 253 -5.12 22.20 -29.44
CA ALA A 253 -3.91 22.28 -28.62
C ALA A 253 -2.83 23.12 -29.33
N ARG A 254 -1.79 23.50 -28.57
CA ARG A 254 -0.63 24.23 -29.08
C ARG A 254 0.65 23.52 -28.67
N ASN A 255 1.58 23.38 -29.61
CA ASN A 255 2.92 22.91 -29.33
C ASN A 255 3.76 24.02 -28.65
N ALA A 256 5.02 23.74 -28.30
CA ALA A 256 5.93 24.73 -27.70
C ALA A 256 6.12 26.01 -28.54
N HIS A 257 5.88 25.95 -29.85
CA HIS A 257 6.02 27.08 -30.78
C HIS A 257 4.71 27.84 -31.02
N GLY A 258 3.63 27.51 -30.31
CA GLY A 258 2.32 28.15 -30.49
C GLY A 258 1.60 27.74 -31.77
N GLN A 259 1.99 26.63 -32.40
CA GLN A 259 1.38 26.08 -33.62
C GLN A 259 0.49 24.87 -33.29
N HIS A 260 -0.42 24.53 -34.22
CA HIS A 260 -1.23 23.33 -34.12
C HIS A 260 -0.36 22.06 -34.25
N PRO A 261 -0.50 21.07 -33.35
CA PRO A 261 0.32 19.87 -33.41
C PRO A 261 -0.10 18.97 -34.58
N ARG A 262 0.88 18.53 -35.37
CA ARG A 262 0.68 17.60 -36.50
C ARG A 262 1.32 16.25 -36.25
N VAL A 263 2.49 16.22 -35.61
CA VAL A 263 3.20 14.99 -35.24
C VAL A 263 3.02 14.75 -33.75
N ILE A 264 2.16 13.79 -33.39
CA ILE A 264 1.68 13.58 -32.02
C ILE A 264 2.08 12.19 -31.55
N ALA A 265 2.87 12.12 -30.49
CA ALA A 265 3.20 10.86 -29.83
C ALA A 265 2.12 10.50 -28.80
N VAL A 266 1.56 9.30 -28.89
CA VAL A 266 0.63 8.76 -27.90
C VAL A 266 1.40 7.84 -26.96
N THR A 267 1.46 8.21 -25.68
CA THR A 267 2.28 7.51 -24.69
C THR A 267 1.55 7.34 -23.37
N SER A 268 2.13 6.59 -22.44
CA SER A 268 1.55 6.38 -21.11
C SER A 268 2.63 5.93 -20.12
N PRO A 269 2.40 6.11 -18.81
CA PRO A 269 3.36 5.68 -17.81
C PRO A 269 3.38 4.15 -17.67
N SER A 270 2.28 3.42 -17.87
CA SER A 270 2.20 1.98 -17.60
C SER A 270 1.71 1.17 -18.81
N PRO A 271 2.08 -0.12 -18.93
CA PRO A 271 1.41 -1.02 -19.88
C PRO A 271 -0.10 -1.06 -19.64
N GLN A 272 -0.87 -1.37 -20.69
CA GLN A 272 -2.33 -1.54 -20.63
C GLN A 272 -3.13 -0.28 -20.24
N ASP A 273 -2.55 0.91 -20.47
CA ASP A 273 -3.28 2.18 -20.32
C ASP A 273 -4.12 2.55 -21.57
N GLY A 274 -4.15 1.69 -22.60
CA GLY A 274 -4.96 1.87 -23.81
C GLY A 274 -4.31 2.70 -24.92
N ARG A 275 -2.96 2.75 -24.99
CA ARG A 275 -2.20 3.55 -25.98
C ARG A 275 -2.53 3.22 -27.43
N SER A 276 -2.29 1.98 -27.84
CA SER A 276 -2.47 1.54 -29.22
C SER A 276 -3.92 1.71 -29.69
N THR A 277 -4.89 1.38 -28.84
CA THR A 277 -6.32 1.61 -29.09
C THR A 277 -6.63 3.10 -29.26
N THR A 278 -6.19 3.93 -28.32
CA THR A 278 -6.45 5.38 -28.40
C THR A 278 -5.75 6.02 -29.59
N ALA A 279 -4.54 5.57 -29.95
CA ALA A 279 -3.81 6.04 -31.11
C ALA A 279 -4.56 5.70 -32.42
N ALA A 280 -5.03 4.46 -32.55
CA ALA A 280 -5.81 4.02 -33.69
C ALA A 280 -7.15 4.76 -33.81
N ASP A 281 -7.88 4.90 -32.70
CA ASP A 281 -9.16 5.60 -32.66
C ASP A 281 -9.00 7.10 -32.96
N LEU A 282 -7.98 7.74 -32.40
CA LEU A 282 -7.69 9.15 -32.67
C LEU A 282 -7.33 9.37 -34.14
N ALA A 283 -6.52 8.49 -34.73
CA ALA A 283 -6.17 8.55 -36.14
C ALA A 283 -7.43 8.42 -37.03
N ALA A 284 -8.32 7.50 -36.69
CA ALA A 284 -9.58 7.32 -37.39
C ALA A 284 -10.51 8.53 -37.26
N ALA A 285 -10.58 9.15 -36.08
CA ALA A 285 -11.39 10.35 -35.87
C ALA A 285 -10.90 11.55 -36.71
N PHE A 286 -9.58 11.71 -36.88
CA PHE A 286 -9.01 12.70 -37.79
C PHE A 286 -9.31 12.37 -39.26
N ALA A 287 -9.20 11.09 -39.64
CA ALA A 287 -9.48 10.65 -41.01
C ALA A 287 -10.97 10.81 -41.38
N GLU A 288 -11.89 10.56 -40.43
CA GLU A 288 -13.32 10.83 -40.55
C GLU A 288 -13.60 12.33 -40.80
N ALA A 289 -12.83 13.22 -40.15
CA ALA A 289 -12.91 14.67 -40.39
C ALA A 289 -12.32 15.11 -41.74
N GLY A 290 -11.85 14.17 -42.58
CA GLY A 290 -11.33 14.45 -43.91
C GLY A 290 -9.84 14.77 -43.97
N HIS A 291 -9.12 14.67 -42.85
CA HIS A 291 -7.68 14.89 -42.82
C HIS A 291 -6.91 13.67 -43.37
N SER A 292 -5.77 13.91 -44.01
CA SER A 292 -4.84 12.83 -44.34
C SER A 292 -4.04 12.43 -43.10
N VAL A 293 -4.14 11.16 -42.70
CA VAL A 293 -3.57 10.68 -41.43
C VAL A 293 -2.74 9.43 -41.65
N VAL A 294 -1.55 9.41 -41.05
CA VAL A 294 -0.76 8.19 -40.88
C VAL A 294 -0.69 7.82 -39.40
N LEU A 295 -1.00 6.57 -39.11
CA LEU A 295 -0.77 5.93 -37.82
C LEU A 295 0.54 5.16 -37.88
N VAL A 296 1.48 5.50 -37.00
CA VAL A 296 2.80 4.89 -36.94
C VAL A 296 2.88 3.98 -35.72
N ASP A 297 3.24 2.71 -35.93
CA ASP A 297 3.56 1.79 -34.84
C ASP A 297 5.01 2.01 -34.39
N GLY A 298 5.17 2.93 -33.44
CA GLY A 298 6.45 3.22 -32.80
C GLY A 298 6.77 2.31 -31.61
N ASP A 299 5.91 1.35 -31.24
CA ASP A 299 6.25 0.35 -30.22
C ASP A 299 7.07 -0.79 -30.83
N LEU A 300 8.35 -0.50 -31.06
CA LEU A 300 9.34 -1.48 -31.53
C LEU A 300 9.69 -2.55 -30.48
N VAL A 301 9.07 -2.52 -29.28
CA VAL A 301 9.24 -3.53 -28.24
C VAL A 301 8.17 -4.61 -28.40
N LYS A 302 6.90 -4.20 -28.51
CA LYS A 302 5.76 -5.09 -28.62
C LYS A 302 4.74 -4.47 -29.60
N PRO A 303 4.98 -4.56 -30.91
CA PRO A 303 4.07 -4.01 -31.90
C PRO A 303 2.75 -4.78 -31.89
N GLU A 304 1.65 -4.06 -31.71
CA GLU A 304 0.29 -4.61 -31.58
C GLU A 304 -0.69 -4.01 -32.60
N LEU A 305 -0.31 -2.94 -33.32
CA LEU A 305 -1.23 -2.23 -34.22
C LEU A 305 -1.73 -3.09 -35.39
N PRO A 306 -0.91 -3.89 -36.09
CA PRO A 306 -1.41 -4.72 -37.19
C PRO A 306 -2.53 -5.69 -36.75
N GLN A 307 -2.37 -6.33 -35.58
CA GLN A 307 -3.39 -7.24 -35.04
C GLN A 307 -4.60 -6.48 -34.51
N LEU A 308 -4.38 -5.35 -33.84
CA LEU A 308 -5.45 -4.49 -33.35
C LEU A 308 -6.32 -4.01 -34.51
N LEU A 309 -5.73 -3.65 -35.65
CA LEU A 309 -6.44 -3.16 -36.83
C LEU A 309 -7.07 -4.27 -37.68
N GLY A 310 -6.91 -5.54 -37.29
CA GLY A 310 -7.49 -6.68 -38.00
C GLY A 310 -6.80 -6.98 -39.34
N LEU A 311 -5.52 -6.61 -39.52
CA LEU A 311 -4.78 -6.97 -40.72
C LEU A 311 -4.57 -8.49 -40.79
N ASP A 312 -4.81 -9.07 -41.95
CA ASP A 312 -4.64 -10.48 -42.23
C ASP A 312 -3.86 -10.72 -43.54
N GLY A 313 -3.63 -12.00 -43.85
CA GLY A 313 -3.04 -12.45 -45.11
C GLY A 313 -1.75 -11.74 -45.51
N ALA A 314 -1.75 -11.15 -46.71
CA ALA A 314 -0.59 -10.48 -47.29
C ALA A 314 -0.22 -9.18 -46.56
N ALA A 315 -1.21 -8.41 -46.11
CA ALA A 315 -0.99 -7.15 -45.40
C ALA A 315 -0.29 -7.38 -44.06
N LEU A 316 -0.72 -8.41 -43.30
CA LEU A 316 -0.06 -8.77 -42.05
C LEU A 316 1.39 -9.25 -42.26
N LYS A 317 1.64 -9.99 -43.35
CA LYS A 317 3.00 -10.43 -43.70
C LYS A 317 3.89 -9.24 -44.09
N GLN A 318 3.36 -8.27 -44.85
CA GLN A 318 4.06 -7.03 -45.17
C GLN A 318 4.41 -6.26 -43.90
N ALA A 319 3.45 -6.10 -42.97
CA ALA A 319 3.65 -5.39 -41.71
C ALA A 319 4.78 -5.95 -40.83
N GLY A 320 5.08 -7.25 -40.95
CA GLY A 320 6.19 -7.90 -40.25
C GLY A 320 7.55 -7.80 -40.95
N THR A 321 7.59 -7.38 -42.22
CA THR A 321 8.81 -7.37 -43.06
C THR A 321 9.26 -5.96 -43.46
N LYS A 322 8.30 -5.04 -43.64
CA LYS A 322 8.52 -3.64 -43.96
C LYS A 322 7.76 -2.77 -42.95
N GLY A 323 8.35 -1.66 -42.55
CA GLY A 323 7.74 -0.73 -41.61
C GLY A 323 8.69 0.34 -41.11
N PHE A 324 8.32 0.95 -39.99
CA PHE A 324 9.03 2.05 -39.35
C PHE A 324 10.49 1.70 -39.03
N SER A 325 10.77 0.49 -38.52
CA SER A 325 12.14 0.06 -38.24
C SER A 325 13.02 -0.02 -39.48
N THR A 326 12.50 -0.56 -40.59
CA THR A 326 13.24 -0.66 -41.85
C THR A 326 13.37 0.68 -42.56
N LEU A 327 12.38 1.57 -42.41
CA LEU A 327 12.42 2.93 -42.92
C LEU A 327 13.50 3.75 -42.21
N LEU A 328 13.57 3.66 -40.87
CA LEU A 328 14.65 4.26 -40.07
C LEU A 328 16.04 3.72 -40.43
N ALA A 329 16.11 2.44 -40.84
CA ALA A 329 17.34 1.82 -41.32
C ALA A 329 17.70 2.20 -42.77
N GLY A 330 16.81 2.87 -43.50
CA GLY A 330 17.00 3.20 -44.92
C GLY A 330 16.94 1.98 -45.85
N GLN A 331 16.29 0.90 -45.42
CA GLN A 331 16.18 -0.35 -46.19
C GLN A 331 15.00 -0.35 -47.16
N HIS A 332 13.96 0.44 -46.86
CA HIS A 332 12.75 0.57 -47.68
C HIS A 332 12.32 2.04 -47.71
N ASP A 333 11.65 2.43 -48.80
CA ASP A 333 11.04 3.75 -48.92
C ASP A 333 9.68 3.82 -48.19
N LEU A 334 9.21 5.04 -47.96
CA LEU A 334 7.94 5.29 -47.27
C LEU A 334 6.75 4.65 -48.02
N SER A 335 6.67 4.83 -49.33
CA SER A 335 5.57 4.30 -50.17
C SER A 335 5.46 2.77 -50.11
N GLU A 336 6.59 2.07 -49.99
CA GLU A 336 6.60 0.60 -49.87
C GLU A 336 6.27 0.08 -48.46
N SER A 337 6.38 0.96 -47.47
CA SER A 337 6.23 0.62 -46.06
C SER A 337 4.83 0.92 -45.53
N LEU A 338 4.02 1.68 -46.27
CA LEU A 338 2.65 2.03 -45.90
C LEU A 338 1.67 0.90 -46.26
N ILE A 339 0.67 0.73 -45.39
CA ILE A 339 -0.42 -0.23 -45.56
C ILE A 339 -1.73 0.54 -45.37
N GLU A 340 -2.67 0.39 -46.30
CA GLU A 340 -4.02 0.93 -46.12
C GLU A 340 -4.79 0.10 -45.09
N VAL A 341 -5.42 0.77 -44.12
CA VAL A 341 -6.21 0.10 -43.09
C VAL A 341 -7.59 -0.25 -43.65
N PRO A 342 -8.04 -1.51 -43.60
CA PRO A 342 -9.36 -1.90 -44.08
C PRO A 342 -10.49 -1.10 -43.41
N GLY A 343 -11.42 -0.59 -44.21
CA GLY A 343 -12.58 0.15 -43.70
C GLY A 343 -12.25 1.54 -43.13
N SER A 344 -11.06 2.08 -43.38
CA SER A 344 -10.62 3.39 -42.89
C SER A 344 -9.83 4.16 -43.95
N ARG A 345 -9.77 5.49 -43.82
CA ARG A 345 -8.88 6.36 -44.62
C ARG A 345 -7.51 6.58 -43.98
N VAL A 346 -7.21 5.84 -42.92
CA VAL A 346 -5.92 5.89 -42.21
C VAL A 346 -4.90 5.04 -42.94
N ALA A 347 -3.72 5.62 -43.19
CA ALA A 347 -2.55 4.85 -43.60
C ALA A 347 -1.83 4.31 -42.34
N LEU A 348 -1.46 3.04 -42.32
CA LEU A 348 -0.62 2.45 -41.28
C LEU A 348 0.82 2.40 -41.76
N LEU A 349 1.73 2.93 -40.95
CA LEU A 349 3.15 2.60 -41.00
C LEU A 349 3.44 1.61 -39.85
N PRO A 350 3.43 0.29 -40.11
CA PRO A 350 3.62 -0.72 -39.09
C PRO A 350 5.05 -0.68 -38.55
N ALA A 351 5.33 -1.36 -37.43
CA ALA A 351 6.65 -1.33 -36.81
C ALA A 351 7.72 -1.96 -37.72
N GLY A 352 7.32 -2.96 -38.51
CA GLY A 352 8.23 -3.81 -39.25
C GLY A 352 8.86 -4.91 -38.37
N PRO A 353 9.97 -5.53 -38.80
CA PRO A 353 10.67 -6.51 -38.00
C PRO A 353 11.20 -5.88 -36.70
N VAL A 354 11.05 -6.61 -35.59
CA VAL A 354 11.55 -6.18 -34.27
C VAL A 354 13.08 -6.13 -34.31
N PRO A 355 13.70 -4.97 -34.09
CA PRO A 355 15.15 -4.79 -34.18
C PRO A 355 15.91 -5.50 -33.06
N SER A 356 17.08 -6.08 -33.38
CA SER A 356 17.99 -6.66 -32.38
C SER A 356 18.63 -5.62 -31.45
N VAL A 357 18.88 -4.40 -31.95
CA VAL A 357 19.40 -3.26 -31.19
C VAL A 357 18.52 -2.03 -31.42
N ARG A 358 17.70 -1.67 -30.40
CA ARG A 358 16.69 -0.60 -30.53
C ARG A 358 17.21 0.83 -30.32
N ARG A 359 18.21 1.01 -29.45
CA ARG A 359 18.73 2.35 -29.08
C ARG A 359 19.29 3.12 -30.27
N ASP A 360 19.81 2.40 -31.27
CA ASP A 360 20.46 3.01 -32.43
C ASP A 360 19.46 3.45 -33.52
N LEU A 361 18.19 3.02 -33.43
CA LEU A 361 17.16 3.33 -34.42
C LEU A 361 16.45 4.66 -34.15
N TRP A 362 16.30 5.03 -32.88
CA TRP A 362 15.77 6.34 -32.48
C TRP A 362 16.83 7.44 -32.52
N GLY A 363 17.85 7.28 -33.36
CA GLY A 363 18.88 8.29 -33.57
C GLY A 363 18.25 9.57 -34.11
N ASP A 364 18.47 10.67 -33.38
CA ASP A 364 17.84 11.97 -33.58
C ASP A 364 17.74 12.38 -35.07
N GLN A 365 18.84 12.32 -35.80
CA GLN A 365 18.89 12.79 -37.19
C GLN A 365 18.06 11.94 -38.17
N ARG A 366 18.02 10.61 -38.00
CA ARG A 366 17.26 9.71 -38.88
C ARG A 366 15.78 9.79 -38.57
N THR A 367 15.43 9.76 -37.29
CA THR A 367 14.04 9.91 -36.85
C THR A 367 13.50 11.26 -37.28
N SER A 368 14.24 12.35 -37.07
CA SER A 368 13.85 13.69 -37.54
C SER A 368 13.54 13.72 -39.04
N ARG A 369 14.41 13.14 -39.88
CA ARG A 369 14.18 13.08 -41.33
C ARG A 369 12.93 12.27 -41.71
N VAL A 370 12.68 11.15 -41.03
CA VAL A 370 11.47 10.35 -41.27
C VAL A 370 10.22 11.11 -40.81
N LEU A 371 10.24 11.78 -39.67
CA LEU A 371 9.11 12.59 -39.20
C LEU A 371 8.83 13.78 -40.12
N GLU A 372 9.87 14.43 -40.65
CA GLU A 372 9.73 15.47 -41.69
C GLU A 372 9.13 14.92 -42.98
N LEU A 373 9.58 13.73 -43.42
CA LEU A 373 9.04 13.05 -44.59
C LEU A 373 7.54 12.76 -44.41
N LEU A 374 7.14 12.23 -43.25
CA LEU A 374 5.74 11.96 -42.92
C LEU A 374 4.93 13.26 -42.85
N ARG A 375 5.46 14.31 -42.23
CA ARG A 375 4.85 15.65 -42.17
C ARG A 375 4.66 16.27 -43.57
N GLY A 376 5.49 15.90 -44.55
CA GLY A 376 5.33 16.31 -45.94
C GLY A 376 4.18 15.62 -46.68
N HIS A 377 3.79 14.41 -46.26
CA HIS A 377 2.78 13.59 -46.96
C HIS A 377 1.43 13.53 -46.25
N PHE A 378 1.40 13.76 -44.94
CA PHE A 378 0.19 13.64 -44.12
C PHE A 378 -0.05 14.90 -43.30
N GLU A 379 -1.31 15.31 -43.16
CA GLU A 379 -1.70 16.43 -42.30
C GLU A 379 -1.45 16.09 -40.82
N TYR A 380 -1.77 14.86 -40.41
CA TYR A 380 -1.50 14.35 -39.06
C TYR A 380 -0.69 13.05 -39.08
N VAL A 381 0.25 12.96 -38.16
CA VAL A 381 1.10 11.79 -37.90
C VAL A 381 0.88 11.39 -36.45
N ILE A 382 0.16 10.30 -36.22
CA ILE A 382 -0.12 9.78 -34.87
C ILE A 382 0.84 8.61 -34.62
N ILE A 383 1.64 8.69 -33.56
CA ILE A 383 2.69 7.70 -33.28
C ILE A 383 2.34 6.97 -31.99
N ASP A 384 2.04 5.67 -32.06
CA ASP A 384 1.96 4.82 -30.88
C ASP A 384 3.37 4.56 -30.32
N THR A 385 3.52 4.56 -29.00
CA THR A 385 4.84 4.46 -28.35
C THR A 385 4.83 3.48 -27.19
N PRO A 386 6.00 2.95 -26.79
CA PRO A 386 6.09 2.07 -25.63
C PRO A 386 5.87 2.83 -24.30
N PRO A 387 5.61 2.13 -23.17
CA PRO A 387 5.39 2.78 -21.87
C PRO A 387 6.64 3.48 -21.34
N LEU A 388 6.49 4.73 -20.91
CA LEU A 388 7.60 5.60 -20.45
C LEU A 388 8.32 5.08 -19.21
N THR A 389 7.64 4.36 -18.31
CA THR A 389 8.32 3.85 -17.09
C THR A 389 9.27 2.69 -17.38
N LYS A 390 9.09 2.01 -18.51
CA LYS A 390 9.86 0.82 -18.88
C LYS A 390 10.88 1.10 -19.99
N TYR A 391 10.56 2.04 -20.89
CA TYR A 391 11.40 2.38 -22.04
C TYR A 391 11.45 3.89 -22.23
N ALA A 392 12.63 4.42 -22.52
CA ALA A 392 12.81 5.84 -22.85
C ALA A 392 12.46 6.15 -24.32
N ASP A 393 12.33 5.11 -25.16
CA ASP A 393 12.15 5.21 -26.61
C ASP A 393 10.94 6.08 -27.02
N GLY A 394 9.86 6.09 -26.23
CA GLY A 394 8.67 6.92 -26.48
C GLY A 394 8.88 8.42 -26.25
N THR A 395 9.98 8.85 -25.62
CA THR A 395 10.31 10.27 -25.42
C THR A 395 10.83 10.94 -26.68
N VAL A 396 11.53 10.19 -27.54
CA VAL A 396 12.15 10.70 -28.76
C VAL A 396 11.10 11.23 -29.76
N PRO A 397 10.08 10.46 -30.18
CA PRO A 397 9.06 11.01 -31.09
C PRO A 397 8.26 12.15 -30.46
N ALA A 398 8.14 12.20 -29.13
CA ALA A 398 7.50 13.31 -28.43
C ALA A 398 8.35 14.60 -28.42
N ALA A 399 9.68 14.47 -28.36
CA ALA A 399 10.62 15.59 -28.36
C ALA A 399 10.88 16.13 -29.78
N LEU A 400 10.99 15.24 -30.78
CA LEU A 400 11.23 15.60 -32.18
C LEU A 400 9.94 15.98 -32.93
N GLY A 401 8.79 15.51 -32.45
CA GLY A 401 7.47 15.86 -32.94
C GLY A 401 6.95 17.19 -32.36
N ASP A 402 5.63 17.36 -32.40
CA ASP A 402 4.94 18.54 -31.87
C ASP A 402 4.49 18.36 -30.41
N GLY A 403 4.58 17.15 -29.88
CA GLY A 403 4.37 16.86 -28.47
C GLY A 403 3.79 15.47 -28.20
N ALA A 404 3.49 15.22 -26.93
CA ALA A 404 2.96 13.96 -26.42
C ALA A 404 1.55 14.11 -25.83
N LEU A 405 0.69 13.14 -26.15
CA LEU A 405 -0.56 12.86 -25.47
C LEU A 405 -0.32 11.74 -24.45
N VAL A 406 -0.53 12.02 -23.17
CA VAL A 406 -0.22 11.07 -22.09
C VAL A 406 -1.49 10.41 -21.58
N LEU A 407 -1.60 9.09 -21.72
CA LEU A 407 -2.76 8.35 -21.26
C LEU A 407 -2.65 7.95 -19.79
N GLY A 408 -3.77 7.98 -19.09
CA GLY A 408 -3.90 7.45 -17.73
C GLY A 408 -5.20 6.66 -17.57
N ARG A 409 -5.09 5.35 -17.34
CA ARG A 409 -6.23 4.45 -17.14
C ARG A 409 -6.84 4.63 -15.75
N ILE A 410 -8.13 4.96 -15.73
CA ILE A 410 -8.91 5.08 -14.50
C ILE A 410 -8.92 3.75 -13.74
N GLY A 411 -8.64 3.80 -12.44
CA GLY A 411 -8.59 2.64 -11.56
C GLY A 411 -7.33 1.77 -11.70
N HIS A 412 -6.43 2.07 -12.65
CA HIS A 412 -5.21 1.33 -12.91
C HIS A 412 -3.96 2.18 -12.68
N THR A 413 -3.81 3.28 -13.42
CA THR A 413 -2.61 4.12 -13.40
C THR A 413 -2.47 4.85 -12.08
N LYS A 414 -1.28 4.80 -11.47
CA LYS A 414 -0.97 5.56 -10.26
C LYS A 414 -0.68 7.02 -10.59
N ALA A 415 -1.19 7.94 -9.78
CA ALA A 415 -0.92 9.37 -9.89
C ALA A 415 0.59 9.70 -9.90
N SER A 416 1.36 9.00 -9.07
CA SER A 416 2.83 9.12 -9.04
C SER A 416 3.50 8.66 -10.33
N ALA A 417 3.01 7.58 -10.94
CA ALA A 417 3.52 7.08 -12.21
C ALA A 417 3.22 8.05 -13.35
N LEU A 418 2.01 8.62 -13.39
CA LEU A 418 1.63 9.63 -14.37
C LEU A 418 2.50 10.90 -14.25
N ARG A 419 2.68 11.45 -13.03
CA ARG A 419 3.61 12.56 -12.76
C ARG A 419 5.02 12.25 -13.23
N LYS A 420 5.53 11.06 -12.90
CA LYS A 420 6.88 10.63 -13.31
C LYS A 420 7.01 10.55 -14.83
N GLY A 421 6.00 10.02 -15.54
CA GLY A 421 5.97 9.99 -17.00
C GLY A 421 6.02 11.38 -17.62
N ILE A 422 5.23 12.32 -17.10
CA ILE A 422 5.25 13.73 -17.52
C ILE A 422 6.62 14.37 -17.25
N THR A 423 7.21 14.11 -16.08
CA THR A 423 8.55 14.62 -15.73
C THR A 423 9.61 14.10 -16.71
N VAL A 424 9.53 12.82 -17.10
CA VAL A 424 10.44 12.22 -18.09
C VAL A 424 10.34 12.93 -19.44
N LEU A 425 9.12 13.20 -19.92
CA LEU A 425 8.91 13.96 -21.16
C LEU A 425 9.47 15.39 -21.06
N GLN A 426 9.18 16.09 -19.97
CA GLN A 426 9.67 17.46 -19.74
C GLN A 426 11.20 17.51 -19.65
N THR A 427 11.83 16.50 -19.04
CA THR A 427 13.30 16.39 -18.96
C THR A 427 13.91 16.17 -20.35
N ALA A 428 13.20 15.49 -21.24
CA ALA A 428 13.57 15.33 -22.64
C ALA A 428 13.19 16.55 -23.52
N HIS A 429 12.75 17.65 -22.91
CA HIS A 429 12.24 18.85 -23.61
C HIS A 429 11.06 18.60 -24.56
N ALA A 430 10.32 17.50 -24.36
CA ALA A 430 9.10 17.22 -25.10
C ALA A 430 7.93 18.06 -24.58
N THR A 431 7.13 18.60 -25.50
CA THR A 431 5.88 19.29 -25.14
C THR A 431 4.85 18.25 -24.70
N VAL A 432 4.22 18.44 -23.54
CA VAL A 432 3.08 17.62 -23.13
C VAL A 432 1.81 18.35 -23.53
N LEU A 433 1.15 17.87 -24.60
CA LEU A 433 -0.07 18.49 -25.13
C LEU A 433 -1.22 18.39 -24.14
N GLY A 434 -1.29 17.26 -23.43
CA GLY A 434 -2.28 17.03 -22.40
C GLY A 434 -2.32 15.58 -21.91
N VAL A 435 -3.19 15.36 -20.93
CA VAL A 435 -3.51 14.02 -20.42
C VAL A 435 -4.85 13.56 -20.98
N VAL A 436 -5.01 12.26 -21.23
CA VAL A 436 -6.30 11.63 -21.54
C VAL A 436 -6.59 10.54 -20.52
N ALA A 437 -7.77 10.58 -19.92
CA ALA A 437 -8.21 9.52 -19.03
C ALA A 437 -8.83 8.40 -19.85
N THR A 438 -8.33 7.16 -19.73
CA THR A 438 -8.87 6.00 -20.45
C THR A 438 -9.63 5.07 -19.52
N PHE A 439 -10.51 4.25 -20.10
CA PHE A 439 -11.36 3.30 -19.39
C PHE A 439 -12.23 3.96 -18.31
N GLU A 440 -12.78 5.15 -18.61
CA GLU A 440 -13.76 5.75 -17.72
C GLU A 440 -14.99 4.82 -17.62
N PRO A 441 -15.41 4.43 -16.40
CA PRO A 441 -16.63 3.65 -16.25
C PRO A 441 -17.80 4.54 -16.65
N GLY A 442 -18.32 4.36 -17.87
CA GLY A 442 -19.51 5.07 -18.32
C GLY A 442 -20.65 4.85 -17.32
N HIS A 443 -21.43 5.90 -17.05
CA HIS A 443 -22.58 5.76 -16.15
C HIS A 443 -23.49 4.66 -16.72
N ARG A 444 -23.72 3.57 -15.94
CA ARG A 444 -24.47 2.37 -16.38
C ARG A 444 -25.81 2.68 -17.06
N ARG A 445 -26.42 3.85 -16.81
CA ARG A 445 -27.66 4.31 -17.46
C ARG A 445 -27.46 4.76 -18.91
N GLU A 446 -26.35 5.42 -19.25
CA GLU A 446 -26.08 5.95 -20.59
C GLU A 446 -25.65 4.84 -21.56
N LEU A 447 -24.75 3.95 -21.12
CA LEU A 447 -24.33 2.77 -21.89
C LEU A 447 -25.49 1.79 -22.19
N SER A 448 -26.51 1.77 -21.34
CA SER A 448 -27.69 0.90 -21.51
C SER A 448 -28.73 1.53 -22.45
N ALA A 449 -28.77 2.85 -22.57
CA ALA A 449 -29.61 3.55 -23.54
C ALA A 449 -29.02 3.45 -24.96
N ASP A 450 -27.70 3.60 -25.08
CA ASP A 450 -26.99 3.50 -26.36
C ASP A 450 -27.04 2.09 -26.96
N ARG A 451 -26.89 1.02 -26.15
CA ARG A 451 -27.06 -0.36 -26.64
C ARG A 451 -28.46 -0.65 -27.21
N LYS A 452 -29.50 0.01 -26.69
CA LYS A 452 -30.87 -0.14 -27.22
C LYS A 452 -31.05 0.61 -28.55
N HIS A 453 -30.42 1.78 -28.71
CA HIS A 453 -30.47 2.53 -29.98
C HIS A 453 -29.63 1.88 -31.09
N SER A 454 -28.42 1.39 -30.78
CA SER A 454 -27.57 0.66 -31.72
C SER A 454 -28.24 -0.65 -32.21
N ALA A 455 -28.86 -1.41 -31.31
CA ALA A 455 -29.60 -2.63 -31.68
C ALA A 455 -30.83 -2.32 -32.56
N SER A 456 -31.49 -1.16 -32.35
CA SER A 456 -32.62 -0.71 -33.17
C SER A 456 -32.19 -0.28 -34.58
N ALA A 457 -31.05 0.39 -34.71
CA ALA A 457 -30.49 0.85 -36.00
C ALA A 457 -29.96 -0.31 -36.85
N ALA A 458 -29.27 -1.27 -36.23
CA ALA A 458 -28.82 -2.49 -36.91
C ALA A 458 -29.98 -3.39 -37.37
N GLY A 459 -31.11 -3.38 -36.63
CA GLY A 459 -32.33 -4.09 -37.02
C GLY A 459 -33.06 -3.47 -38.22
N THR A 460 -32.96 -2.15 -38.41
CA THR A 460 -33.61 -1.46 -39.53
C THR A 460 -32.81 -1.57 -40.83
N SER A 461 -31.47 -1.55 -40.76
CA SER A 461 -30.63 -1.74 -41.95
C SER A 461 -30.72 -3.17 -42.54
N ARG A 462 -31.08 -4.17 -41.72
CA ARG A 462 -31.21 -5.56 -42.17
C ARG A 462 -32.59 -5.89 -42.77
N ALA A 463 -33.58 -5.02 -42.58
CA ALA A 463 -34.92 -5.14 -43.16
C ALA A 463 -35.05 -4.47 -44.54
N ALA A 464 -34.08 -3.65 -44.95
CA ALA A 464 -34.09 -2.95 -46.25
C ALA A 464 -33.40 -3.72 -47.40
N ALA A 465 -32.88 -4.92 -47.13
CA ALA A 465 -32.23 -5.78 -48.12
C ALA A 465 -32.89 -7.17 -48.15
N ALA A 466 -34.14 -7.23 -48.62
CA ALA A 466 -34.77 -8.45 -49.08
C ALA A 466 -35.07 -8.28 -50.58
N PRO A 467 -34.65 -9.21 -51.46
CA PRO A 467 -35.00 -9.15 -52.87
C PRO A 467 -36.48 -9.49 -53.06
N SER A 468 -37.16 -8.75 -53.93
CA SER A 468 -38.54 -9.01 -54.36
C SER A 468 -38.60 -10.23 -55.28
N ASP A 469 -39.29 -11.28 -54.84
CA ASP A 469 -39.64 -12.45 -55.64
C ASP A 469 -40.73 -12.08 -56.66
N ASP A 470 -40.32 -11.93 -57.93
CA ASP A 470 -41.18 -12.02 -59.11
C ASP A 470 -40.54 -13.08 -60.02
N ASP A 471 -40.95 -14.34 -59.88
CA ASP A 471 -41.05 -15.37 -60.94
C ASP A 471 -41.16 -16.77 -60.33
N ALA A 472 -42.39 -17.24 -60.09
CA ALA A 472 -42.67 -18.68 -60.00
C ALA A 472 -44.14 -18.98 -60.32
N ALA A 473 -44.44 -19.18 -61.60
CA ALA A 473 -45.66 -19.85 -62.04
C ALA A 473 -45.38 -20.79 -63.23
N LYS A 474 -45.99 -21.99 -63.15
CA LYS A 474 -46.05 -23.13 -64.12
C LYS A 474 -44.88 -24.13 -64.06
N ALA A 475 -45.09 -25.45 -64.01
CA ALA A 475 -46.31 -26.25 -64.06
C ALA A 475 -46.07 -27.68 -63.53
N ASP A 476 -47.12 -28.22 -62.91
CA ASP A 476 -47.63 -29.60 -62.90
C ASP A 476 -46.71 -30.80 -63.25
N SER A 477 -46.42 -31.57 -62.19
CA SER A 477 -46.69 -33.01 -61.94
C SER A 477 -47.27 -33.94 -63.04
N PRO A 478 -47.32 -35.28 -62.85
CA PRO A 478 -46.43 -36.22 -62.14
C PRO A 478 -46.21 -37.58 -62.89
N THR A 479 -45.39 -38.47 -62.30
CA THR A 479 -45.58 -39.93 -62.12
C THR A 479 -44.49 -40.92 -62.58
N SER A 480 -44.25 -41.86 -61.65
CA SER A 480 -43.71 -43.24 -61.79
C SER A 480 -42.18 -43.35 -61.99
N SER A 481 -41.43 -43.96 -61.08
CA SER A 481 -41.37 -45.38 -60.67
C SER A 481 -40.28 -46.14 -61.41
N SER A 482 -39.49 -46.90 -60.63
CA SER A 482 -38.64 -48.04 -61.00
C SER A 482 -37.22 -47.80 -61.53
N ALA A 483 -36.27 -48.04 -60.63
CA ALA A 483 -35.31 -49.17 -60.64
C ALA A 483 -34.31 -49.39 -61.80
N LYS A 484 -33.08 -49.71 -61.36
CA LYS A 484 -31.94 -50.36 -62.06
C LYS A 484 -31.23 -49.44 -63.07
N ARG A 485 -29.90 -49.36 -63.10
CA ARG A 485 -28.85 -50.33 -62.75
C ARG A 485 -27.54 -49.59 -62.48
#